data_AF-A0A2N5JD14-F1
#
_entry.id   AF-A0A2N5JD14-F1
#
_cell.length_a   1.000
_cell.length_b   1.000
_cell.length_c   1.000
_cell.angle_alpha   90.00
_cell.angle_beta   90.00
_cell.angle_gamma   90.00
#
_symmetry.space_group_name_H-M   'P 1'
#
loop_
_entity.id
_entity.type
_entity.pdbx_description
1 polymer ?
#
loop_
_entity_poly.entity_id
_entity_poly.type
_entity_poly.pdbx_seq_one_letter_code
_entity_poly.pdbx_strand_id
1 'polypeptide(L)' 'MTDSPAIVHLARLDADESDVRTLCGIWGHASKRHTQKAKQGPWVSCPLCEAAASFLEESKSAADQNEGAESWT' A
#
# COMPACT_ATOMS: atom_id res chain seq x y z
N MET A 1 29.49 2.84 8.31
CA MET A 1 28.15 3.13 8.86
C MET A 1 27.20 2.20 8.14
N THR A 2 26.58 1.26 8.84
CA THR A 2 25.49 0.47 8.24
C THR A 2 24.27 1.39 8.21
N ASP A 3 23.96 1.94 7.03
CA ASP A 3 22.70 2.65 6.81
C ASP A 3 21.56 1.75 7.26
N SER A 4 20.79 2.20 8.26
CA SER A 4 19.60 1.48 8.70
C SER A 4 18.59 1.49 7.57
N PRO A 5 17.93 0.35 7.26
CA PRO A 5 17.00 0.30 6.14
C PRO A 5 15.83 1.25 6.38
N ALA A 6 15.36 1.88 5.31
CA ALA A 6 14.15 2.69 5.35
C ALA A 6 12.91 1.78 5.45
N ILE A 7 11.94 2.16 6.29
CA ILE A 7 10.63 1.50 6.33
C ILE A 7 9.73 2.15 5.27
N VAL A 8 9.20 1.34 4.36
CA VAL A 8 8.31 1.77 3.28
C VAL A 8 6.87 1.46 3.64
N HIS A 9 6.01 2.48 3.60
CA HIS A 9 4.58 2.33 3.80
C HIS A 9 3.85 2.25 2.47
N LEU A 10 2.97 1.26 2.33
CA LEU A 10 2.06 1.19 1.19
C LEU A 10 0.92 2.17 1.42
N ALA A 11 0.55 2.90 0.39
CA ALA A 11 -0.44 3.95 0.48
C ALA A 11 -1.29 3.99 -0.78
N ARG A 12 -2.57 4.36 -0.62
CA ARG A 12 -3.49 4.59 -1.73
C ARG A 12 -3.36 6.07 -2.09
N LEU A 13 -3.00 6.36 -3.33
CA LEU A 13 -2.99 7.74 -3.82
C LEU A 13 -4.44 8.16 -4.06
N ASP A 14 -4.86 9.22 -3.39
CA ASP A 14 -6.06 9.96 -3.77
C ASP A 14 -5.77 10.77 -5.05
N ALA A 15 -6.82 11.17 -5.76
CA ALA A 15 -6.71 11.88 -7.04
C ALA A 15 -5.95 13.23 -6.93
N ASP A 16 -5.88 13.78 -5.72
CA ASP A 16 -5.08 14.95 -5.38
C ASP A 16 -3.77 14.44 -4.74
N GLU A 17 -2.69 14.35 -5.53
CA GLU A 17 -1.44 13.61 -5.25
C GLU A 17 -0.63 14.08 -4.02
N SER A 18 -1.21 14.92 -3.18
CA SER A 18 -0.56 15.63 -2.08
C SER A 18 -0.75 14.90 -0.75
N ASP A 19 -1.97 14.49 -0.44
CA ASP A 19 -2.30 13.84 0.83
C ASP A 19 -2.48 12.34 0.61
N VAL A 20 -1.82 11.56 1.45
CA VAL A 20 -1.78 10.12 1.29
C VAL A 20 -2.10 9.44 2.62
N ARG A 21 -3.01 8.48 2.53
CA ARG A 21 -3.31 7.56 3.63
C ARG A 21 -2.63 6.22 3.37
N THR A 22 -1.78 5.81 4.31
CA THR A 22 -1.15 4.50 4.27
C THR A 22 -2.13 3.41 4.70
N LEU A 23 -1.87 2.16 4.29
CA LEU A 23 -2.68 1.02 4.69
C LEU A 23 -2.68 0.79 6.21
N CYS A 24 -1.61 1.18 6.91
CA CYS A 24 -1.54 1.11 8.37
C CYS A 24 -2.21 2.30 9.08
N GLY A 25 -2.87 3.19 8.35
CA GLY A 25 -3.68 4.28 8.91
C GLY A 25 -2.93 5.59 9.19
N ILE A 26 -1.66 5.70 8.77
CA ILE A 26 -0.89 6.94 8.89
C ILE A 26 -1.32 7.90 7.78
N TRP A 27 -1.53 9.15 8.15
CA TRP A 27 -1.73 10.26 7.23
C TRP A 27 -0.42 11.00 7.02
N GLY A 28 -0.11 11.33 5.78
CA GLY A 28 1.09 12.09 5.46
C GLY A 28 0.99 12.80 4.13
N HIS A 29 1.91 13.73 3.92
CA HIS A 29 2.05 14.45 2.67
C HIS A 29 3.19 13.84 1.84
N ALA A 30 2.89 13.35 0.64
CA ALA A 30 3.90 12.73 -0.20
C ALA A 30 4.55 13.77 -1.13
N SER A 31 5.72 14.29 -0.74
CA SER A 31 6.51 15.10 -1.66
C SER A 31 7.43 14.22 -2.51
N LYS A 32 7.44 14.45 -3.85
CA LYS A 32 8.22 13.70 -4.85
C LYS A 32 9.70 13.52 -4.47
N ARG A 33 10.27 14.50 -3.76
CA ARG A 33 11.67 14.50 -3.29
C ARG A 33 11.94 13.45 -2.21
N HIS A 34 11.03 13.22 -1.28
CA HIS A 34 11.19 12.20 -0.24
C HIS A 34 11.03 10.78 -0.81
N THR A 35 10.10 10.60 -1.74
CA THR A 35 9.87 9.31 -2.42
C THR A 35 11.07 8.88 -3.27
N GLN A 36 11.74 9.81 -3.96
CA GLN A 36 12.97 9.49 -4.72
C GLN A 36 14.14 9.09 -3.81
N LYS A 37 14.31 9.76 -2.66
CA LYS A 37 15.40 9.46 -1.73
C LYS A 37 15.22 8.08 -1.07
N ALA A 38 13.98 7.69 -0.76
CA ALA A 38 13.67 6.36 -0.23
C ALA A 38 14.00 5.21 -1.20
N LYS A 39 13.98 5.46 -2.52
CA LYS A 39 14.32 4.46 -3.54
C LYS A 39 15.82 4.14 -3.66
N GLN A 40 16.70 4.93 -3.04
CA GLN A 40 18.15 4.86 -3.25
C GLN A 40 18.92 4.09 -2.16
N GLY A 41 18.24 3.45 -1.20
CA GLY A 41 18.87 2.68 -0.12
C GLY A 41 18.17 1.33 0.14
N PRO A 42 18.71 0.48 1.02
CA PRO A 42 18.02 -0.73 1.46
C PRO A 42 16.69 -0.36 2.13
N TRP A 43 15.62 -1.04 1.76
CA TRP A 43 14.29 -0.79 2.30
C TRP A 43 13.60 -2.08 2.74
N VAL A 44 12.71 -1.94 3.71
CA VAL A 44 11.84 -3.00 4.21
C VAL A 44 10.39 -2.51 4.22
N SER A 45 9.44 -3.38 3.91
CA SER A 45 8.02 -3.05 3.97
C SER A 45 7.57 -2.87 5.42
N CYS A 46 6.64 -1.94 5.64
CA CYS A 46 5.95 -1.83 6.93
C CYS A 46 5.08 -3.11 7.14
N PRO A 47 5.30 -3.88 8.23
CA PRO A 47 4.58 -5.14 8.45
C PRO A 47 3.06 -4.98 8.52
N LEU A 48 2.58 -3.85 9.05
CA LEU A 48 1.14 -3.55 9.10
C LEU A 48 0.57 -3.27 7.71
N CYS A 49 1.33 -2.59 6.84
CA CYS A 49 0.92 -2.36 5.46
C CYS A 49 0.91 -3.67 4.66
N GLU A 50 1.88 -4.55 4.90
CA GLU A 50 1.96 -5.86 4.25
C GLU A 50 0.77 -6.75 4.63
N ALA A 51 0.48 -6.88 5.93
CA ALA A 51 -0.69 -7.62 6.40
C ALA A 51 -2.00 -7.06 5.81
N ALA A 52 -2.17 -5.73 5.83
CA ALA A 52 -3.35 -5.07 5.26
C ALA A 52 -3.49 -5.30 3.74
N ALA A 53 -2.38 -5.34 2.99
CA ALA A 53 -2.40 -5.64 1.57
C ALA A 53 -2.87 -7.07 1.30
N SER A 54 -2.41 -8.05 2.09
CA SER A 54 -2.85 -9.45 1.97
C SER A 54 -4.36 -9.61 2.20
N PHE A 55 -4.93 -8.89 3.17
CA PHE A 55 -6.39 -8.88 3.39
C PHE A 55 -7.17 -8.28 2.21
N LEU A 56 -6.65 -7.23 1.58
CA LEU A 56 -7.28 -6.60 0.42
C LEU A 56 -7.26 -7.52 -0.81
N GLU A 57 -6.16 -8.25 -1.03
CA GLU A 57 -6.05 -9.20 -2.13
C GLU A 57 -7.03 -10.37 -1.99
N GLU A 58 -7.17 -10.90 -0.77
CA GLU A 58 -8.14 -11.96 -0.45
C GLU A 58 -9.58 -11.48 -0.64
N SER A 59 -9.89 -10.26 -0.18
CA SER A 59 -11.23 -9.66 -0.32
C SER A 59 -11.62 -9.44 -1.79
N LYS A 60 -10.66 -9.09 -2.64
CA LYS A 60 -10.89 -8.91 -4.08
C LYS A 60 -11.18 -10.25 -4.76
N SER A 61 -10.39 -11.27 -4.45
CA SER A 61 -10.59 -12.63 -4.97
C SER A 61 -11.98 -13.20 -4.61
N ALA A 62 -12.47 -12.90 -3.40
CA ALA A 62 -13.82 -13.29 -2.98
C ALA A 62 -14.93 -12.52 -3.72
N ALA A 63 -14.72 -11.24 -4.03
CA ALA A 63 -15.67 -10.44 -4.81
C ALA A 63 -15.76 -10.90 -6.27
N ASP A 64 -14.62 -11.14 -6.92
CA ASP A 64 -14.56 -11.64 -8.31
C ASP A 64 -15.22 -13.03 -8.45
N GLN A 65 -15.20 -13.86 -7.40
CA GLN A 65 -15.85 -15.17 -7.40
C GLN A 65 -17.38 -15.12 -7.23
N ASN A 66 -17.91 -14.06 -6.62
CA ASN A 66 -19.36 -13.94 -6.41
C ASN A 66 -20.08 -13.42 -7.67
N GLU A 67 -19.42 -12.59 -8.47
CA GLU A 67 -19.97 -12.09 -9.75
C GLU A 67 -20.10 -13.19 -10.82
N GLY A 68 -19.39 -14.31 -10.66
CA GLY A 68 -19.53 -15.49 -11.52
C GLY A 68 -20.66 -16.45 -11.14
N ALA A 69 -21.24 -16.33 -9.93
CA ALA A 69 -22.22 -17.28 -9.41
C ALA A 69 -23.68 -16.91 -9.72
N GLU A 70 -23.95 -15.71 -10.24
CA GLU A 70 -25.31 -15.18 -10.44
C GLU A 70 -25.88 -15.40 -11.86
N SER A 71 -25.19 -16.13 -12.73
CA SER A 71 -25.65 -16.40 -14.11
C SER A 71 -26.17 -17.83 -14.30
N TRP A 72 -27.17 -18.24 -13.51
CA TRP A 72 -27.98 -19.44 -13.78
C TRP A 72 -29.46 -19.19 -13.41
N THR A 73 -30.16 -18.41 -14.22
CA THR A 73 -31.63 -18.50 -14.38
C THR A 73 -32.01 -18.16 -15.81
#